data_AF-A0A7S2LM77-F1
#
_entry.id   AF-A0A7S2LM77-F1
#
_cell.length_a   1.000
_cell.length_b   1.000
_cell.length_c   1.000
_cell.angle_alpha   90.00
_cell.angle_beta   90.00
_cell.angle_gamma   90.00
#
_symmetry.space_group_name_H-M   'P 1'
#
loop_
_entity.id
_entity.type
_entity.pdbx_description
1 polymer ?
#
loop_
_entity_poly.entity_id
_entity_poly.type
_entity_poly.pdbx_seq_one_letter_code
_entity_poly.pdbx_strand_id
1 'polypeptide(L)'
;ELPGCHKTTPRAAPATMAHLAPLQVVVAVRHTRDHVADHDSDAEKIARLREDILNKTQSLVEDGGNSYAIRINQLQKRLRLEQKMMGVAVKFPCFIICQVAFVWAISLLVPAESVSKVHRHLVGHFGLSKGDLDEVRTFEDLYQFATDFEHANEELQATSSKYWCEKKYFELTWNDALGVPQRSCPSPRLHALGFDTDAPTPWTHWAAARGIIPESAKTSLGGASSGSGSSGSSSRRLAGGGSTGSIGSAAAAVPECKDDDLELKAEEGKPWITCNNSAAHTCELDLGILLCPKTCGYCPGFEYEHSKFFDKPQLTMLPVMVHQTRVQRAPCHHFAHTFETQPHNVDLNILPPLDGKRNGRVLTCIDRTKQEDQEWAFHLECPKEGAPEAFCTDGVMHDTKLHYYHGTPVYAKFLTEPKKNIAAMRAIGWMDMQTESVTLSTLVYTEGEEIFTSISVVFAVDKAGNIIGRNEMVSYTDLTTYNRGVFTALLIISAIGSFVGFSVKFWEVW
;
A
#
# COMPACT_ATOMS: atom_id res chain seq x y z
N GLU A 1 -50.30 12.10 16.01
CA GLU A 1 -50.91 10.91 15.40
C GLU A 1 -50.62 10.90 13.91
N LEU A 2 -49.80 9.92 13.49
CA LEU A 2 -49.65 9.25 12.18
C LEU A 2 -48.33 8.44 12.26
N PRO A 3 -48.22 7.30 11.57
CA PRO A 3 -47.91 6.04 12.23
C PRO A 3 -46.72 5.28 11.62
N GLY A 4 -46.24 4.26 12.35
CA GLY A 4 -45.72 3.03 11.74
C GLY A 4 -44.29 3.02 11.22
N CYS A 5 -43.31 2.95 12.12
CA CYS A 5 -41.98 2.43 11.78
C CYS A 5 -42.06 0.90 11.64
N HIS A 6 -42.27 0.43 10.41
CA HIS A 6 -42.02 -0.97 10.04
C HIS A 6 -40.51 -1.24 10.08
N LYS A 7 -40.08 -2.08 11.04
CA LYS A 7 -38.77 -2.75 10.98
C LYS A 7 -38.79 -3.70 9.78
N THR A 8 -38.20 -3.28 8.66
CA THR A 8 -37.82 -4.18 7.58
C THR A 8 -36.51 -4.86 7.95
N THR A 9 -36.64 -6.10 8.42
CA THR A 9 -35.56 -7.08 8.44
C THR A 9 -35.05 -7.32 7.01
N PRO A 10 -33.73 -7.33 6.75
CA PRO A 10 -33.23 -7.73 5.46
C PRO A 10 -33.48 -9.23 5.24
N ARG A 11 -34.12 -9.49 4.11
CA ARG A 11 -34.46 -10.78 3.53
C ARG A 11 -33.18 -11.57 3.26
N ALA A 12 -33.05 -12.72 3.91
CA ALA A 12 -32.07 -13.73 3.56
C ALA A 12 -32.30 -14.23 2.13
N ALA A 13 -31.27 -14.19 1.31
CA ALA A 13 -31.21 -14.88 0.02
C ALA A 13 -30.69 -16.32 0.23
N PRO A 14 -31.07 -17.27 -0.64
CA PRO A 14 -31.10 -18.68 -0.30
C PRO A 14 -29.73 -19.34 -0.37
N ALA A 15 -29.34 -19.99 0.73
CA ALA A 15 -28.27 -20.95 0.77
C ALA A 15 -28.72 -22.24 0.04
N THR A 16 -28.18 -22.47 -1.15
CA THR A 16 -28.08 -23.80 -1.75
C THR A 16 -26.62 -24.22 -1.74
N MET A 17 -26.19 -24.89 -0.67
CA MET A 17 -25.12 -25.87 -0.73
C MET A 17 -25.38 -26.98 0.28
N ALA A 18 -25.07 -28.20 -0.18
CA ALA A 18 -25.48 -29.46 0.37
C ALA A 18 -25.13 -29.64 1.86
N HIS A 19 -26.12 -30.12 2.61
CA HIS A 19 -25.93 -30.76 3.91
C HIS A 19 -24.97 -31.95 3.76
N LEU A 20 -23.73 -31.79 4.23
CA LEU A 20 -22.97 -32.90 4.82
C LEU A 20 -22.93 -32.64 6.32
N ALA A 21 -23.62 -33.54 7.04
CA ALA A 21 -23.76 -33.50 8.48
C ALA A 21 -22.37 -33.54 9.16
N PRO A 22 -22.15 -32.76 10.24
CA PRO A 22 -20.99 -32.95 11.09
C PRO A 22 -21.17 -34.25 11.88
N LEU A 23 -20.29 -35.22 11.64
CA LEU A 23 -20.04 -36.31 12.56
C LEU A 23 -19.57 -35.70 13.89
N GLN A 24 -20.49 -35.55 14.83
CA GLN A 24 -20.16 -35.27 16.22
C GLN A 24 -19.43 -36.48 16.80
N VAL A 25 -18.10 -36.42 16.83
CA VAL A 25 -17.30 -37.30 17.69
C VAL A 25 -17.37 -36.72 19.09
N VAL A 26 -18.37 -37.17 19.86
CA VAL A 26 -18.40 -37.00 21.32
C VAL A 26 -17.29 -37.88 21.88
N VAL A 27 -16.17 -37.28 22.25
CA VAL A 27 -15.14 -37.96 23.03
C VAL A 27 -15.64 -38.06 24.47
N ALA A 28 -16.34 -39.15 24.77
CA ALA A 28 -16.59 -39.57 26.14
C ALA A 28 -15.27 -40.17 26.69
N VAL A 29 -14.45 -39.33 27.34
CA VAL A 29 -13.39 -39.82 28.21
C VAL A 29 -14.05 -40.30 29.50
N ARG A 30 -14.31 -41.60 29.59
CA ARG A 30 -14.61 -42.27 30.86
C ARG A 30 -13.64 -43.44 31.04
N HIS A 31 -12.88 -43.31 32.12
CA HIS A 31 -12.05 -44.31 32.80
C HIS A 31 -12.39 -45.77 32.51
N THR A 32 -11.42 -46.50 31.96
CA THR A 32 -11.06 -47.87 32.38
C THR A 32 -9.54 -48.01 32.26
N ARG A 33 -8.86 -47.47 33.28
CA ARG A 33 -7.52 -47.88 33.66
C ARG A 33 -7.73 -49.06 34.61
N ASP A 34 -7.04 -50.17 34.32
CA ASP A 34 -6.92 -51.43 35.10
C ASP A 34 -7.35 -52.64 34.27
N HIS A 35 -6.46 -53.10 33.37
CA HIS A 35 -6.25 -54.49 32.92
C HIS A 35 -5.30 -54.50 31.70
N VAL A 36 -4.03 -54.13 31.91
CA VAL A 36 -2.95 -54.37 30.95
C VAL A 36 -1.79 -54.95 31.73
N ALA A 37 -1.84 -56.25 31.96
CA ALA A 37 -0.73 -56.99 32.54
C ALA A 37 -0.65 -58.46 32.08
N ASP A 38 -1.46 -58.90 31.10
CA ASP A 38 -1.56 -60.34 30.77
C ASP A 38 -1.46 -60.69 29.27
N HIS A 39 -1.13 -59.72 28.40
CA HIS A 39 -1.05 -59.98 26.94
C HIS A 39 0.32 -60.43 26.43
N ASP A 40 1.38 -60.42 27.25
CA ASP A 40 2.70 -60.90 26.85
C ASP A 40 2.78 -62.44 26.77
N SER A 41 1.90 -63.17 27.50
CA SER A 41 1.89 -64.63 27.51
C SER A 41 1.41 -65.25 26.19
N ASP A 42 0.48 -64.58 25.49
CA ASP A 42 -0.10 -65.09 24.26
C ASP A 42 0.78 -64.82 23.03
N ALA A 43 1.53 -63.72 23.03
CA ALA A 43 2.48 -63.42 21.97
C ALA A 43 3.61 -64.48 21.91
N GLU A 44 4.10 -64.93 23.06
CA GLU A 44 5.15 -65.95 23.15
C GLU A 44 4.64 -67.35 22.74
N LYS A 45 3.40 -67.69 23.11
CA LYS A 45 2.77 -68.95 22.66
C LYS A 45 2.54 -68.97 21.15
N ILE A 46 2.12 -67.85 20.56
CA ILE A 46 1.93 -67.73 19.11
C ILE A 46 3.28 -67.82 18.38
N ALA A 47 4.36 -67.23 18.94
CA ALA A 47 5.70 -67.33 18.36
C ALA A 47 6.22 -68.78 18.35
N ARG A 48 6.06 -69.52 19.47
CA ARG A 48 6.47 -70.93 19.57
C ARG A 48 5.66 -71.85 18.64
N LEU A 49 4.34 -71.65 18.57
CA LEU A 49 3.49 -72.39 17.62
C LEU A 49 3.89 -72.15 16.16
N ARG A 50 4.36 -70.95 15.84
CA ARG A 50 4.80 -70.60 14.49
C ARG A 50 6.12 -71.28 14.11
N GLU A 51 7.08 -71.35 15.04
CA GLU A 51 8.32 -72.11 14.85
C GLU A 51 8.07 -73.61 14.68
N ASP A 52 7.17 -74.17 15.49
CA ASP A 52 6.85 -75.59 15.43
C ASP A 52 6.17 -75.97 14.10
N ILE A 53 5.26 -75.12 13.61
CA ILE A 53 4.64 -75.31 12.30
C ILE A 53 5.67 -75.17 11.18
N LEU A 54 6.57 -74.17 11.26
CA LEU A 54 7.63 -73.97 10.25
C LEU A 54 8.56 -75.17 10.16
N ASN A 55 9.11 -75.62 11.29
CA ASN A 55 9.99 -76.79 11.36
C ASN A 55 9.32 -78.05 10.83
N LYS A 56 8.03 -78.25 11.16
CA LYS A 56 7.25 -79.40 10.70
C LYS A 56 6.89 -79.34 9.22
N THR A 57 6.69 -78.15 8.66
CA THR A 57 6.52 -77.98 7.21
C THR A 57 7.82 -78.13 6.44
N GLN A 58 8.96 -77.78 7.03
CA GLN A 58 10.26 -77.86 6.38
C GLN A 58 10.73 -79.32 6.23
N SER A 59 10.48 -80.16 7.23
CA SER A 59 10.77 -81.61 7.15
C SER A 59 9.87 -82.35 6.15
N LEU A 60 8.61 -81.94 5.97
CA LEU A 60 7.71 -82.54 4.97
C LEU A 60 8.07 -82.17 3.52
N VAL A 61 8.86 -81.11 3.30
CA VAL A 61 9.29 -80.68 1.96
C VAL A 61 10.55 -81.41 1.50
N GLU A 62 11.39 -81.91 2.42
CA GLU A 62 12.61 -82.66 2.08
C GLU A 62 12.31 -84.09 1.59
N ASP A 63 11.20 -84.70 2.01
CA ASP A 63 10.81 -86.06 1.57
C ASP A 63 9.91 -86.09 0.33
N GLY A 64 9.37 -84.94 -0.11
CA GLY A 64 8.39 -84.83 -1.20
C GLY A 64 8.93 -84.08 -2.42
N GLY A 65 9.58 -84.82 -3.33
CA GLY A 65 10.11 -84.43 -4.66
C GLY A 65 9.85 -83.01 -5.21
N ASN A 66 10.92 -82.39 -5.75
CA ASN A 66 11.12 -81.07 -6.38
C ASN A 66 9.93 -80.34 -7.07
N SER A 67 8.81 -81.00 -7.39
CA SER A 67 7.62 -80.40 -7.99
C SER A 67 6.74 -79.63 -7.00
N TYR A 68 6.68 -80.03 -5.72
CA TYR A 68 5.83 -79.36 -4.71
C TYR A 68 6.48 -78.12 -4.08
N ALA A 69 7.80 -78.12 -3.92
CA ALA A 69 8.57 -76.98 -3.39
C ALA A 69 8.45 -75.70 -4.25
N ILE A 70 8.26 -75.85 -5.57
CA ILE A 70 8.08 -74.71 -6.49
C ILE A 70 6.74 -73.99 -6.22
N ARG A 71 5.68 -74.70 -5.82
CA ARG A 71 4.35 -74.12 -5.56
C ARG A 71 4.26 -73.38 -4.23
N ILE A 72 4.92 -73.88 -3.18
CA ILE A 72 4.92 -73.24 -1.85
C ILE A 72 5.62 -71.88 -1.89
N ASN A 73 6.77 -71.80 -2.56
CA ASN A 73 7.49 -70.54 -2.74
C ASN A 73 6.68 -69.48 -3.50
N GLN A 74 5.85 -69.90 -4.48
CA GLN A 74 4.94 -68.99 -5.18
C GLN A 74 3.80 -68.51 -4.28
N LEU A 75 3.22 -69.38 -3.46
CA LEU A 75 2.19 -69.03 -2.48
C LEU A 75 2.71 -68.04 -1.42
N GLN A 76 3.91 -68.27 -0.90
CA GLN A 76 4.53 -67.39 0.09
C GLN A 76 4.87 -66.01 -0.49
N LYS A 77 5.32 -65.97 -1.77
CA LYS A 77 5.50 -64.70 -2.50
C LYS A 77 4.18 -63.95 -2.70
N ARG A 78 3.09 -64.64 -3.03
CA ARG A 78 1.74 -64.03 -3.14
C ARG A 78 1.25 -63.50 -1.80
N LEU A 79 1.32 -64.28 -0.72
CA LEU A 79 0.92 -63.83 0.61
C LEU A 79 1.71 -62.59 1.08
N ARG A 80 3.04 -62.56 0.86
CA ARG A 80 3.84 -61.37 1.14
C ARG A 80 3.43 -60.17 0.29
N LEU A 81 3.09 -60.38 -0.98
CA LEU A 81 2.68 -59.32 -1.88
C LEU A 81 1.29 -58.78 -1.50
N GLU A 82 0.35 -59.65 -1.14
CA GLU A 82 -0.99 -59.29 -0.64
C GLU A 82 -0.90 -58.52 0.68
N GLN A 83 -0.05 -58.96 1.61
CA GLN A 83 0.17 -58.26 2.88
C GLN A 83 0.79 -56.86 2.66
N LYS A 84 1.72 -56.73 1.70
CA LYS A 84 2.25 -55.43 1.27
C LYS A 84 1.19 -54.57 0.60
N MET A 85 0.35 -55.15 -0.26
CA MET A 85 -0.75 -54.42 -0.90
C MET A 85 -1.79 -53.93 0.10
N MET A 86 -2.14 -54.70 1.13
CA MET A 86 -3.02 -54.24 2.22
C MET A 86 -2.40 -53.07 2.99
N GLY A 87 -1.09 -53.14 3.30
CA GLY A 87 -0.37 -52.03 3.92
C GLY A 87 -0.40 -50.75 3.08
N VAL A 88 -0.20 -50.87 1.76
CA VAL A 88 -0.32 -49.74 0.83
C VAL A 88 -1.76 -49.22 0.74
N ALA A 89 -2.75 -50.11 0.71
CA ALA A 89 -4.17 -49.75 0.63
C ALA A 89 -4.65 -48.94 1.83
N VAL A 90 -4.07 -49.14 3.02
CA VAL A 90 -4.36 -48.33 4.22
C VAL A 90 -3.53 -47.04 4.26
N LYS A 91 -2.26 -47.10 3.88
CA LYS A 91 -1.36 -45.92 3.90
C LYS A 91 -1.77 -44.86 2.86
N PHE A 92 -2.26 -45.29 1.70
CA PHE A 92 -2.54 -44.40 0.58
C PHE A 92 -3.68 -43.39 0.89
N PRO A 93 -4.87 -43.78 1.38
CA PRO A 93 -5.91 -42.83 1.78
C PRO A 93 -5.46 -41.84 2.84
N CYS A 94 -4.72 -42.30 3.87
CA CYS A 94 -4.17 -41.41 4.90
C CYS A 94 -3.23 -40.36 4.29
N PHE A 95 -2.34 -40.78 3.39
CA PHE A 95 -1.46 -39.86 2.67
C PHE A 95 -2.26 -38.83 1.86
N ILE A 96 -3.30 -39.25 1.12
CA ILE A 96 -4.15 -38.34 0.35
C ILE A 96 -4.86 -37.34 1.27
N ILE A 97 -5.41 -37.78 2.41
CA ILE A 97 -6.05 -36.88 3.38
C ILE A 97 -5.06 -35.83 3.91
N CYS A 98 -3.85 -36.26 4.28
CA CYS A 98 -2.83 -35.34 4.77
C CYS A 98 -2.38 -34.33 3.71
N GLN A 99 -2.24 -34.78 2.45
CA GLN A 99 -1.90 -33.89 1.33
C GLN A 99 -3.04 -32.91 1.01
N VAL A 100 -4.29 -33.37 1.00
CA VAL A 100 -5.45 -32.49 0.80
C VAL A 100 -5.55 -31.47 1.94
N ALA A 101 -5.38 -31.89 3.20
CA ALA A 101 -5.38 -30.99 4.35
C ALA A 101 -4.25 -29.94 4.26
N PHE A 102 -3.05 -30.35 3.83
CA PHE A 102 -1.92 -29.46 3.64
C PHE A 102 -2.13 -28.46 2.49
N VAL A 103 -2.60 -28.92 1.34
CA VAL A 103 -2.94 -28.05 0.19
C VAL A 103 -4.05 -27.08 0.56
N TRP A 104 -5.05 -27.53 1.33
CA TRP A 104 -6.09 -26.65 1.87
C TRP A 104 -5.50 -25.61 2.83
N ALA A 105 -4.59 -26.00 3.73
CA ALA A 105 -3.92 -25.07 4.63
C ALA A 105 -3.12 -24.00 3.86
N ILE A 106 -2.39 -24.39 2.81
CA ILE A 106 -1.69 -23.44 1.93
C ILE A 106 -2.69 -22.52 1.22
N SER A 107 -3.81 -23.05 0.73
CA SER A 107 -4.83 -22.26 0.03
C SER A 107 -5.50 -21.23 0.95
N LEU A 108 -5.61 -21.52 2.25
CA LEU A 108 -6.06 -20.55 3.27
C LEU A 108 -5.00 -19.49 3.59
N LEU A 109 -3.72 -19.87 3.56
CA LEU A 109 -2.61 -18.96 3.82
C LEU A 109 -2.36 -18.01 2.64
N VAL A 110 -2.52 -18.52 1.42
CA VAL A 110 -2.29 -17.80 0.17
C VAL A 110 -3.51 -18.00 -0.74
N PRO A 111 -4.59 -17.22 -0.55
CA PRO A 111 -5.80 -17.32 -1.37
C PRO A 111 -5.53 -16.76 -2.78
N ALA A 112 -4.89 -17.57 -3.63
CA ALA A 112 -4.39 -17.15 -4.94
C ALA A 112 -5.49 -16.59 -5.86
N GLU A 113 -6.73 -17.09 -5.75
CA GLU A 113 -7.86 -16.59 -6.52
C GLU A 113 -8.26 -15.17 -6.08
N SER A 114 -8.47 -14.94 -4.78
CA SER A 114 -8.78 -13.61 -4.22
C SER A 114 -7.66 -12.62 -4.50
N VAL A 115 -6.40 -13.01 -4.28
CA VAL A 115 -5.23 -12.18 -4.58
C VAL A 115 -5.16 -11.83 -6.07
N SER A 116 -5.37 -12.79 -6.97
CA SER A 116 -5.38 -12.52 -8.41
C SER A 116 -6.50 -11.55 -8.82
N LYS A 117 -7.69 -11.68 -8.22
CA LYS A 117 -8.81 -10.78 -8.47
C LYS A 117 -8.50 -9.35 -8.00
N VAL A 118 -7.93 -9.21 -6.79
CA VAL A 118 -7.49 -7.92 -6.25
C VAL A 118 -6.41 -7.31 -7.14
N HIS A 119 -5.40 -8.07 -7.54
CA HIS A 119 -4.34 -7.59 -8.43
C HIS A 119 -4.88 -7.11 -9.77
N ARG A 120 -5.78 -7.86 -10.43
CA ARG A 120 -6.38 -7.42 -11.70
C ARG A 120 -7.15 -6.11 -11.55
N HIS A 121 -7.91 -5.97 -10.46
CA HIS A 121 -8.64 -4.75 -10.17
C HIS A 121 -7.68 -3.56 -9.96
N LEU A 122 -6.64 -3.74 -9.14
CA LEU A 122 -5.66 -2.69 -8.87
C LEU A 122 -4.85 -2.31 -10.12
N VAL A 123 -4.51 -3.29 -10.97
CA VAL A 123 -3.84 -3.03 -12.25
C VAL A 123 -4.70 -2.16 -13.16
N GLY A 124 -6.00 -2.43 -13.25
CA GLY A 124 -6.91 -1.59 -14.03
C GLY A 124 -7.14 -0.21 -13.40
N HIS A 125 -7.24 -0.14 -12.07
CA HIS A 125 -7.51 1.12 -11.34
C HIS A 125 -6.32 2.10 -11.39
N PHE A 126 -5.10 1.60 -11.25
CA PHE A 126 -3.88 2.43 -11.24
C PHE A 126 -3.20 2.57 -12.62
N GLY A 127 -3.81 2.05 -13.70
CA GLY A 127 -3.20 2.11 -15.04
C GLY A 127 -1.85 1.38 -15.09
N LEU A 128 -1.75 0.20 -14.47
CA LEU A 128 -0.50 -0.56 -14.38
C LEU A 128 -0.37 -1.60 -15.49
N SER A 129 -1.17 -1.49 -16.55
CA SER A 129 -1.05 -2.41 -17.66
C SER A 129 0.30 -2.20 -18.34
N LYS A 130 0.81 -3.25 -18.99
CA LYS A 130 2.11 -3.15 -19.66
C LYS A 130 2.13 -2.03 -20.72
N GLY A 131 1.01 -1.80 -21.40
CA GLY A 131 0.90 -0.73 -22.40
C GLY A 131 1.09 0.65 -21.77
N ASP A 132 0.39 0.93 -20.67
CA ASP A 132 0.43 2.23 -19.99
C ASP A 132 1.84 2.55 -19.46
N LEU A 133 2.55 1.55 -18.93
CA LEU A 133 3.92 1.73 -18.42
C LEU A 133 4.95 1.92 -19.55
N ASP A 134 4.73 1.34 -20.73
CA ASP A 134 5.61 1.48 -21.90
C ASP A 134 5.46 2.87 -22.59
N GLU A 135 4.41 3.64 -22.24
CA GLU A 135 4.19 5.01 -22.71
C GLU A 135 5.07 6.04 -21.98
N VAL A 136 5.53 5.73 -20.77
CA VAL A 136 6.37 6.62 -19.96
C VAL A 136 7.83 6.58 -20.46
N ARG A 137 8.21 7.55 -21.30
CA ARG A 137 9.55 7.58 -21.94
C ARG A 137 10.44 8.71 -21.45
N THR A 138 9.86 9.76 -20.90
CA THR A 138 10.57 10.94 -20.41
C THR A 138 10.28 11.17 -18.93
N PHE A 139 11.13 11.98 -18.27
CA PHE A 139 10.86 12.37 -16.88
C PHE A 139 9.59 13.20 -16.73
N GLU A 140 9.18 13.94 -17.77
CA GLU A 140 7.90 14.68 -17.77
C GLU A 140 6.72 13.70 -17.76
N ASP A 141 6.78 12.65 -18.57
CA ASP A 141 5.78 11.57 -18.54
C ASP A 141 5.74 10.89 -17.17
N LEU A 142 6.90 10.74 -16.50
CA LEU A 142 6.96 10.16 -15.16
C LEU A 142 6.32 11.08 -14.11
N TYR A 143 6.53 12.40 -14.18
CA TYR A 143 5.80 13.34 -13.31
C TYR A 143 4.29 13.31 -13.56
N GLN A 144 3.87 13.16 -14.82
CA GLN A 144 2.45 13.02 -15.16
C GLN A 144 1.89 11.71 -14.60
N PHE A 145 2.58 10.59 -14.82
CA PHE A 145 2.21 9.29 -14.25
C PHE A 145 2.12 9.35 -12.72
N ALA A 146 3.06 10.03 -12.04
CA ALA A 146 3.00 10.20 -10.59
C ALA A 146 1.75 10.96 -10.13
N THR A 147 1.30 11.93 -10.94
CA THR A 147 0.07 12.70 -10.69
C THR A 147 -1.16 11.81 -10.86
N ASP A 148 -1.22 11.04 -11.95
CA ASP A 148 -2.34 10.17 -12.25
C ASP A 148 -2.44 9.00 -11.25
N PHE A 149 -1.29 8.42 -10.88
CA PHE A 149 -1.19 7.36 -9.88
C PHE A 149 -1.64 7.84 -8.50
N GLU A 150 -1.33 9.08 -8.14
CA GLU A 150 -1.82 9.66 -6.88
C GLU A 150 -3.32 9.95 -6.94
N HIS A 151 -3.83 10.50 -8.04
CA HIS A 151 -5.27 10.71 -8.17
C HIS A 151 -6.05 9.39 -8.03
N ALA A 152 -5.53 8.32 -8.64
CA ALA A 152 -6.04 6.95 -8.44
C ALA A 152 -5.95 6.51 -6.97
N ASN A 153 -4.86 6.83 -6.26
CA ASN A 153 -4.68 6.53 -4.84
C ASN A 153 -5.70 7.28 -3.96
N GLU A 154 -5.97 8.56 -4.25
CA GLU A 154 -6.92 9.41 -3.53
C GLU A 154 -8.36 8.87 -3.64
N GLU A 155 -8.72 8.26 -4.76
CA GLU A 155 -10.05 7.63 -4.93
C GLU A 155 -10.30 6.47 -3.97
N LEU A 156 -9.24 5.75 -3.59
CA LEU A 156 -9.30 4.64 -2.65
C LEU A 156 -9.01 5.08 -1.21
N GLN A 157 -8.59 6.33 -1.00
CA GLN A 157 -8.15 6.76 0.32
C GLN A 157 -9.34 7.00 1.25
N ALA A 158 -9.34 6.30 2.38
CA ALA A 158 -10.39 6.45 3.39
C ALA A 158 -10.56 7.90 3.80
N THR A 159 -9.48 8.62 3.96
CA THR A 159 -9.47 9.98 4.49
C THR A 159 -9.59 11.05 3.40
N SER A 160 -9.90 10.68 2.16
CA SER A 160 -10.02 11.69 1.09
C SER A 160 -11.26 12.55 1.25
N SER A 161 -11.18 13.75 0.66
CA SER A 161 -12.28 14.72 0.52
C SER A 161 -13.51 14.12 -0.17
N LYS A 162 -13.32 13.06 -0.96
CA LYS A 162 -14.42 12.36 -1.66
C LYS A 162 -15.40 11.67 -0.69
N TYR A 163 -14.93 11.25 0.49
CA TYR A 163 -15.74 10.51 1.48
C TYR A 163 -16.01 11.29 2.76
N TRP A 164 -15.11 12.22 3.12
CA TRP A 164 -15.25 13.03 4.32
C TRP A 164 -15.39 14.49 3.97
N CYS A 165 -16.43 15.10 4.54
CA CYS A 165 -16.64 16.52 4.48
C CYS A 165 -16.45 17.13 5.86
N GLU A 166 -15.86 18.31 5.95
CA GLU A 166 -15.92 19.08 7.19
C GLU A 166 -17.38 19.44 7.47
N LYS A 167 -17.83 19.20 8.70
CA LYS A 167 -19.21 19.42 9.11
C LYS A 167 -19.73 20.83 8.82
N LYS A 168 -18.86 21.85 8.91
CA LYS A 168 -19.20 23.26 8.61
C LYS A 168 -19.58 23.48 7.13
N TYR A 169 -18.99 22.69 6.24
CA TYR A 169 -19.19 22.76 4.79
C TYR A 169 -20.10 21.65 4.27
N PHE A 170 -20.54 20.72 5.11
CA PHE A 170 -21.49 19.68 4.71
C PHE A 170 -22.87 20.27 4.49
N GLU A 171 -23.42 20.05 3.31
CA GLU A 171 -24.76 20.47 2.95
C GLU A 171 -25.59 19.26 2.50
N LEU A 172 -26.77 19.12 3.09
CA LEU A 172 -27.77 18.12 2.72
C LEU A 172 -28.93 18.84 2.05
N THR A 173 -28.97 18.80 0.73
CA THR A 173 -30.06 19.37 -0.07
C THR A 173 -30.96 18.26 -0.60
N TRP A 174 -32.23 18.54 -0.85
CA TRP A 174 -33.13 17.58 -1.49
C TRP A 174 -33.11 17.82 -3.00
N ASN A 175 -32.77 16.80 -3.79
CA ASN A 175 -32.83 16.91 -5.24
C ASN A 175 -34.21 16.47 -5.73
N ASP A 176 -35.08 17.45 -6.02
CA ASP A 176 -36.47 17.21 -6.44
C ASP A 176 -36.59 16.36 -7.71
N ALA A 177 -35.65 16.49 -8.65
CA ALA A 177 -35.68 15.77 -9.91
C ALA A 177 -35.42 14.26 -9.72
N LEU A 178 -34.58 13.90 -8.75
CA LEU A 178 -34.21 12.52 -8.46
C LEU A 178 -34.99 11.93 -7.26
N GLY A 179 -35.66 12.78 -6.47
CA GLY A 179 -36.37 12.36 -5.27
C GLY A 179 -35.45 11.75 -4.20
N VAL A 180 -34.17 12.17 -4.16
CA VAL A 180 -33.16 11.67 -3.21
C VAL A 180 -32.42 12.84 -2.55
N PRO A 181 -31.95 12.68 -1.30
CA PRO A 181 -31.09 13.66 -0.68
C PRO A 181 -29.73 13.70 -1.38
N GLN A 182 -29.31 14.89 -1.77
CA GLN A 182 -27.99 15.19 -2.33
C GLN A 182 -27.09 15.75 -1.23
N ARG A 183 -25.91 15.16 -1.10
CA ARG A 183 -24.86 15.61 -0.19
C ARG A 183 -23.82 16.37 -1.00
N SER A 184 -23.47 17.58 -0.57
CA SER A 184 -22.41 18.38 -1.18
C SER A 184 -21.41 18.83 -0.12
N CYS A 185 -20.14 18.97 -0.53
CA CYS A 185 -19.06 19.42 0.32
C CYS A 185 -18.25 20.56 -0.32
N PRO A 186 -18.83 21.76 -0.46
CA PRO A 186 -18.09 22.91 -0.96
C PRO A 186 -17.13 23.44 0.11
N SER A 187 -16.08 22.68 0.45
CA SER A 187 -15.05 23.12 1.40
C SER A 187 -14.01 23.95 0.64
N PRO A 188 -14.01 25.28 0.82
CA PRO A 188 -13.05 26.13 0.13
C PRO A 188 -11.62 25.88 0.65
N ARG A 189 -11.50 25.29 1.87
CA ARG A 189 -10.23 24.80 2.41
C ARG A 189 -9.71 23.59 1.63
N LEU A 190 -10.56 22.59 1.36
CA LEU A 190 -10.16 21.42 0.55
C LEU A 190 -9.76 21.86 -0.86
N HIS A 191 -10.46 22.85 -1.43
CA HIS A 191 -10.09 23.46 -2.70
C HIS A 191 -8.74 24.19 -2.65
N ALA A 192 -8.51 25.05 -1.65
CA ALA A 192 -7.25 25.78 -1.47
C ALA A 192 -6.05 24.84 -1.27
N LEU A 193 -6.28 23.69 -0.64
CA LEU A 193 -5.27 22.64 -0.48
C LEU A 193 -5.09 21.76 -1.73
N GLY A 194 -5.93 21.95 -2.77
CA GLY A 194 -5.86 21.22 -4.03
C GLY A 194 -6.49 19.83 -4.03
N PHE A 195 -7.26 19.48 -2.98
CA PHE A 195 -7.94 18.18 -2.82
C PHE A 195 -9.35 18.13 -3.40
N ASP A 196 -9.88 19.27 -3.80
CA ASP A 196 -11.14 19.34 -4.54
C ASP A 196 -10.91 20.12 -5.84
N THR A 197 -11.02 19.40 -6.96
CA THR A 197 -10.93 19.94 -8.32
C THR A 197 -12.29 20.16 -8.96
N ASP A 198 -13.34 19.61 -8.35
CA ASP A 198 -14.64 19.47 -8.99
C ASP A 198 -15.44 20.75 -8.74
N ALA A 199 -15.18 21.74 -9.61
CA ALA A 199 -15.76 23.07 -9.68
C ALA A 199 -15.13 24.14 -8.75
N PRO A 200 -15.11 25.42 -9.19
CA PRO A 200 -14.66 26.52 -8.37
C PRO A 200 -15.59 26.60 -7.16
N THR A 201 -15.10 26.17 -6.01
CA THR A 201 -15.55 26.67 -4.71
C THR A 201 -14.57 27.70 -4.18
N PRO A 202 -14.25 28.78 -4.94
CA PRO A 202 -13.60 29.91 -4.34
C PRO A 202 -14.54 30.38 -3.22
N TRP A 203 -13.92 30.85 -2.15
CA TRP A 203 -14.60 31.38 -0.98
C TRP A 203 -15.77 32.30 -1.34
N THR A 204 -15.62 33.07 -2.43
CA THR A 204 -16.63 33.97 -3.01
C THR A 204 -17.89 33.27 -3.49
N HIS A 205 -17.81 32.09 -4.12
CA HIS A 205 -18.99 31.34 -4.57
C HIS A 205 -19.73 30.66 -3.41
N TRP A 206 -19.00 30.12 -2.43
CA TRP A 206 -19.59 29.55 -1.21
C TRP A 206 -20.32 30.64 -0.40
N ALA A 207 -19.69 31.80 -0.22
CA ALA A 207 -20.29 32.93 0.48
C ALA A 207 -21.48 33.53 -0.30
N ALA A 208 -21.41 33.57 -1.64
CA ALA A 208 -22.53 34.00 -2.48
C ALA A 208 -23.72 33.01 -2.45
N ALA A 209 -23.47 31.70 -2.41
CA ALA A 209 -24.51 30.66 -2.37
C ALA A 209 -25.33 30.70 -1.06
N ARG A 210 -24.70 31.10 0.05
CA ARG A 210 -25.36 31.27 1.35
C ARG A 210 -25.94 32.68 1.57
N GLY A 211 -25.91 33.55 0.56
CA GLY A 211 -26.40 34.93 0.67
C GLY A 211 -25.61 35.80 1.65
N ILE A 212 -24.36 35.40 1.96
CA ILE A 212 -23.46 36.16 2.83
C ILE A 212 -22.94 37.40 2.07
N ILE A 213 -22.82 37.28 0.75
CA ILE A 213 -22.47 38.40 -0.14
C ILE A 213 -23.75 38.99 -0.76
N PRO A 214 -23.99 40.32 -0.66
CA PRO A 214 -25.09 40.97 -1.33
C PRO A 214 -24.96 40.84 -2.85
N GLU A 215 -26.08 40.60 -3.53
CA GLU A 215 -26.16 40.27 -4.96
C GLU A 215 -25.49 41.30 -5.88
N SER A 216 -25.34 42.54 -5.42
CA SER A 216 -24.63 43.63 -6.09
C SER A 216 -23.12 43.42 -6.28
N ALA A 217 -22.47 42.53 -5.52
CA ALA A 217 -21.05 42.24 -5.65
C ALA A 217 -20.74 41.08 -6.63
N LYS A 218 -21.76 40.39 -7.15
CA LYS A 218 -21.58 39.24 -8.08
C LYS A 218 -21.05 39.65 -9.47
N THR A 219 -21.11 40.93 -9.83
CA THR A 219 -20.85 41.42 -11.20
C THR A 219 -19.42 41.93 -11.49
N SER A 220 -18.48 41.92 -10.54
CA SER A 220 -17.13 42.50 -10.78
C SER A 220 -15.93 41.54 -10.70
N LEU A 221 -16.14 40.22 -10.63
CA LEU A 221 -15.06 39.24 -10.40
C LEU A 221 -14.84 38.25 -11.58
N GLY A 222 -15.10 38.70 -12.81
CA GLY A 222 -14.79 37.97 -14.02
C GLY A 222 -13.38 38.30 -14.54
N GLY A 223 -12.34 37.66 -13.98
CA GLY A 223 -10.96 37.90 -14.39
C GLY A 223 -9.96 36.93 -13.77
N ALA A 224 -10.15 35.62 -13.98
CA ALA A 224 -9.18 34.61 -13.55
C ALA A 224 -7.98 34.58 -14.52
N SER A 225 -6.94 35.37 -14.21
CA SER A 225 -5.59 35.12 -14.71
C SER A 225 -4.90 34.13 -13.78
N SER A 226 -4.44 33.02 -14.34
CA SER A 226 -3.50 32.06 -13.76
C SER A 226 -2.21 32.76 -13.31
N GLY A 227 -2.18 33.21 -12.06
CA GLY A 227 -0.99 33.73 -11.39
C GLY A 227 -0.49 32.71 -10.38
N SER A 228 0.66 32.09 -10.68
CA SER A 228 1.41 31.23 -9.76
C SER A 228 2.03 32.08 -8.64
N GLY A 229 1.22 32.44 -7.65
CA GLY A 229 1.68 33.05 -6.40
C GLY A 229 2.07 31.97 -5.40
N SER A 230 3.37 31.70 -5.29
CA SER A 230 3.95 30.84 -4.26
C SER A 230 4.00 31.59 -2.92
N SER A 231 2.86 31.73 -2.25
CA SER A 231 2.80 32.10 -0.84
C SER A 231 2.83 30.81 0.00
N GLY A 232 3.95 30.60 0.68
CA GLY A 232 4.21 29.44 1.53
C GLY A 232 3.38 29.44 2.82
N SER A 233 2.07 29.24 2.70
CA SER A 233 1.24 28.84 3.85
C SER A 233 1.43 27.36 4.11
N SER A 234 2.02 27.02 5.26
CA SER A 234 2.18 25.64 5.74
C SER A 234 0.84 25.11 6.22
N SER A 235 0.01 24.72 5.26
CA SER A 235 -1.32 24.19 5.51
C SER A 235 -1.20 22.70 5.84
N ARG A 236 -1.07 22.40 7.14
CA ARG A 236 -1.03 21.03 7.67
C ARG A 236 -2.31 20.28 7.29
N ARG A 237 -2.23 19.29 6.41
CA ARG A 237 -3.29 18.28 6.29
C ARG A 237 -3.42 17.52 7.61
N LEU A 238 -4.65 17.08 7.88
CA LEU A 238 -4.99 16.25 9.03
C LEU A 238 -4.39 14.85 8.87
N ALA A 239 -3.11 14.72 9.19
CA ALA A 239 -2.61 13.45 9.70
C ALA A 239 -3.27 13.25 11.07
N GLY A 240 -4.45 12.62 11.07
CA GLY A 240 -5.01 12.02 12.27
C GLY A 240 -3.98 11.05 12.81
N GLY A 241 -3.40 11.37 13.96
CA GLY A 241 -2.67 10.43 14.82
C GLY A 241 -1.31 9.96 14.30
N GLY A 242 -0.25 10.54 14.86
CA GLY A 242 0.98 9.81 15.21
C GLY A 242 1.75 9.14 14.09
N SER A 243 2.65 9.88 13.44
CA SER A 243 3.85 9.28 12.83
C SER A 243 5.10 9.92 13.44
N THR A 244 5.54 9.31 14.52
CA THR A 244 6.90 9.32 15.04
C THR A 244 7.88 8.96 13.92
N GLY A 245 8.69 9.92 13.47
CA GLY A 245 9.67 9.64 12.42
C GLY A 245 10.32 10.87 11.82
N SER A 246 10.57 11.92 12.60
CA SER A 246 11.49 12.99 12.20
C SER A 246 12.24 13.48 13.43
N ILE A 247 13.52 13.70 13.22
CA ILE A 247 14.59 13.74 14.21
C ILE A 247 14.50 15.03 15.04
N GLY A 248 14.48 14.89 16.37
CA GLY A 248 15.09 15.83 17.32
C GLY A 248 14.48 17.21 17.52
N SER A 249 13.42 17.61 16.83
CA SER A 249 12.69 18.83 17.19
C SER A 249 11.77 18.51 18.36
N ALA A 250 12.14 18.97 19.56
CA ALA A 250 11.25 19.00 20.73
C ALA A 250 9.85 19.36 20.26
N ALA A 251 8.84 18.55 20.61
CA ALA A 251 7.45 18.77 20.21
C ALA A 251 7.02 20.16 20.66
N ALA A 252 7.28 21.16 19.81
CA ALA A 252 6.86 22.52 20.02
C ALA A 252 5.36 22.42 20.16
N ALA A 253 4.86 22.81 21.33
CA ALA A 253 3.44 22.87 21.59
C ALA A 253 2.78 23.51 20.38
N VAL A 254 1.79 22.84 19.80
CA VAL A 254 1.05 23.37 18.64
C VAL A 254 0.67 24.80 19.02
N PRO A 255 1.18 25.82 18.30
CA PRO A 255 1.00 27.21 18.71
C PRO A 255 -0.50 27.45 18.90
N GLU A 256 -0.84 28.15 19.98
CA GLU A 256 -2.22 28.39 20.33
C GLU A 256 -2.89 29.12 19.17
N CYS A 257 -3.94 28.52 18.63
CA CYS A 257 -4.57 29.00 17.42
C CYS A 257 -5.38 30.27 17.74
N LYS A 258 -4.74 31.42 17.52
CA LYS A 258 -5.25 32.76 17.82
C LYS A 258 -5.36 33.57 16.54
N ASP A 259 -6.35 34.44 16.54
CA ASP A 259 -6.50 35.47 15.53
C ASP A 259 -5.57 36.65 15.84
N ASP A 260 -4.87 37.16 14.83
CA ASP A 260 -4.02 38.35 14.88
C ASP A 260 -4.75 39.56 14.28
N ASP A 261 -5.62 40.15 15.10
CA ASP A 261 -6.37 41.35 14.74
C ASP A 261 -5.47 42.58 14.48
N LEU A 262 -4.24 42.60 15.01
CA LEU A 262 -3.34 43.76 14.89
C LEU A 262 -2.64 43.76 13.55
N GLU A 263 -2.09 42.61 13.15
CA GLU A 263 -1.47 42.44 11.84
C GLU A 263 -2.51 42.61 10.74
N LEU A 264 -3.72 42.07 10.92
CA LEU A 264 -4.81 42.26 9.95
C LEU A 264 -5.14 43.74 9.75
N LYS A 265 -5.22 44.54 10.82
CA LYS A 265 -5.47 45.98 10.73
C LYS A 265 -4.35 46.73 10.01
N ALA A 266 -3.11 46.30 10.22
CA ALA A 266 -1.94 46.91 9.60
C ALA A 266 -1.92 46.66 8.09
N GLU A 267 -2.16 45.42 7.67
CA GLU A 267 -2.14 45.00 6.27
C GLU A 267 -3.33 45.57 5.46
N GLU A 268 -4.54 45.59 6.04
CA GLU A 268 -5.74 46.15 5.37
C GLU A 268 -5.84 47.68 5.46
N GLY A 269 -5.05 48.32 6.34
CA GLY A 269 -5.10 49.77 6.56
C GLY A 269 -6.43 50.30 7.13
N LYS A 270 -7.27 49.42 7.68
CA LYS A 270 -8.60 49.76 8.23
C LYS A 270 -8.61 49.56 9.76
N PRO A 271 -8.69 50.62 10.57
CA PRO A 271 -8.54 50.50 12.03
C PRO A 271 -9.69 49.75 12.73
N TRP A 272 -10.85 49.62 12.07
CA TRP A 272 -12.03 48.93 12.62
C TRP A 272 -12.12 47.45 12.24
N ILE A 273 -11.25 46.94 11.36
CA ILE A 273 -11.32 45.55 10.93
C ILE A 273 -10.79 44.63 12.04
N THR A 274 -11.52 43.59 12.38
CA THR A 274 -11.04 42.50 13.23
C THR A 274 -11.50 41.19 12.62
N CYS A 275 -10.78 40.10 12.89
CA CYS A 275 -11.15 38.75 12.47
C CYS A 275 -12.62 38.46 12.82
N ASN A 276 -13.03 38.75 14.06
CA ASN A 276 -14.39 38.48 14.53
C ASN A 276 -15.46 39.42 13.94
N ASN A 277 -15.21 40.73 13.84
CA ASN A 277 -16.22 41.69 13.36
C ASN A 277 -16.35 41.71 11.84
N SER A 278 -15.33 41.23 11.12
CA SER A 278 -15.27 41.24 9.66
C SER A 278 -15.08 39.84 9.08
N ALA A 279 -15.47 38.80 9.82
CA ALA A 279 -15.28 37.40 9.45
C ALA A 279 -15.67 37.08 7.99
N ALA A 280 -16.80 37.60 7.51
CA ALA A 280 -17.24 37.39 6.12
C ALA A 280 -16.23 37.91 5.09
N HIS A 281 -15.70 39.12 5.30
CA HIS A 281 -14.70 39.72 4.41
C HIS A 281 -13.32 39.10 4.61
N THR A 282 -12.90 38.93 5.87
CA THR A 282 -11.55 38.48 6.19
C THR A 282 -11.32 37.04 5.75
N CYS A 283 -12.30 36.15 5.95
CA CYS A 283 -12.17 34.75 5.54
C CYS A 283 -12.26 34.52 4.02
N GLU A 284 -12.58 35.54 3.24
CA GLU A 284 -12.48 35.50 1.78
C GLU A 284 -11.07 35.89 1.27
N LEU A 285 -10.27 36.56 2.11
CA LEU A 285 -8.92 36.98 1.78
C LEU A 285 -7.91 35.90 2.18
N ASP A 286 -6.86 35.71 1.36
CA ASP A 286 -5.72 34.85 1.71
C ASP A 286 -5.10 35.28 3.07
N LEU A 287 -5.16 36.58 3.37
CA LEU A 287 -4.74 37.14 4.65
C LEU A 287 -5.54 36.60 5.84
N GLY A 288 -6.84 36.36 5.70
CA GLY A 288 -7.64 35.81 6.79
C GLY A 288 -7.31 34.36 7.10
N ILE A 289 -6.75 33.61 6.14
CA ILE A 289 -6.24 32.27 6.39
C ILE A 289 -5.04 32.30 7.33
N LEU A 290 -4.14 33.27 7.10
CA LEU A 290 -2.91 33.44 7.87
C LEU A 290 -3.18 34.08 9.23
N LEU A 291 -3.95 35.16 9.24
CA LEU A 291 -4.11 36.04 10.41
C LEU A 291 -5.36 35.74 11.22
N CYS A 292 -6.37 35.07 10.66
CA CYS A 292 -7.62 34.77 11.36
C CYS A 292 -7.96 33.27 11.41
N PRO A 293 -7.00 32.40 11.77
CA PRO A 293 -7.20 30.96 11.71
C PRO A 293 -8.35 30.47 12.61
N LYS A 294 -8.65 31.17 13.71
CA LYS A 294 -9.72 30.78 14.63
C LYS A 294 -11.07 31.23 14.13
N THR A 295 -11.22 32.50 13.78
CA THR A 295 -12.50 33.00 13.27
C THR A 295 -12.88 32.30 11.96
N CYS A 296 -11.91 32.05 11.07
CA CYS A 296 -12.19 31.39 9.80
C CYS A 296 -12.35 29.86 9.91
N GLY A 297 -11.99 29.28 11.05
CA GLY A 297 -12.14 27.84 11.33
C GLY A 297 -11.03 26.99 10.70
N TYR A 298 -9.83 27.55 10.54
CA TYR A 298 -8.61 26.81 10.23
C TYR A 298 -7.93 26.23 11.48
N CYS A 299 -8.45 26.54 12.67
CA CYS A 299 -7.98 25.92 13.90
C CYS A 299 -8.39 24.45 14.02
N PRO A 300 -7.53 23.61 14.63
CA PRO A 300 -7.85 22.23 14.94
C PRO A 300 -9.04 22.10 15.90
N GLY A 301 -9.68 20.92 15.86
CA GLY A 301 -11.05 20.68 16.32
C GLY A 301 -12.00 20.37 15.15
N PHE A 302 -11.47 20.02 13.98
CA PHE A 302 -12.25 19.74 12.78
C PHE A 302 -13.16 18.53 13.00
N GLU A 303 -14.47 18.75 12.94
CA GLU A 303 -15.48 17.69 12.87
C GLU A 303 -15.74 17.33 11.41
N TYR A 304 -15.77 16.03 11.10
CA TYR A 304 -16.08 15.53 9.76
C TYR A 304 -17.39 14.76 9.77
N GLU A 305 -18.15 14.92 8.69
CA GLU A 305 -19.30 14.10 8.36
C GLU A 305 -18.99 13.24 7.13
N HIS A 306 -19.42 11.99 7.19
CA HIS A 306 -19.23 11.04 6.11
C HIS A 306 -20.20 11.36 4.97
N SER A 307 -19.68 11.91 3.89
CA SER A 307 -20.45 12.45 2.78
C SER A 307 -20.90 11.33 1.83
N LYS A 308 -20.01 10.42 1.48
CA LYS A 308 -20.28 9.30 0.56
C LYS A 308 -19.86 7.98 1.19
N PHE A 309 -20.62 6.91 0.95
CA PHE A 309 -20.17 5.56 1.29
C PHE A 309 -19.04 5.12 0.35
N PHE A 310 -18.09 4.38 0.90
CA PHE A 310 -17.11 3.64 0.12
C PHE A 310 -17.85 2.67 -0.81
N ASP A 311 -17.71 2.90 -2.11
CA ASP A 311 -18.31 2.05 -3.14
C ASP A 311 -17.42 0.85 -3.49
N LYS A 312 -16.13 0.95 -3.17
CA LYS A 312 -15.12 -0.09 -3.37
C LYS A 312 -14.74 -0.74 -2.03
N PRO A 313 -14.52 -2.06 -1.98
CA PRO A 313 -13.98 -2.74 -0.80
C PRO A 313 -12.48 -2.46 -0.60
N GLN A 314 -11.80 -1.81 -1.56
CA GLN A 314 -10.39 -1.46 -1.46
C GLN A 314 -10.20 -0.05 -0.88
N LEU A 315 -9.23 0.05 0.02
CA LEU A 315 -8.88 1.25 0.77
C LEU A 315 -7.36 1.49 0.71
N THR A 316 -6.90 2.66 0.28
CA THR A 316 -5.49 3.03 0.44
C THR A 316 -5.25 3.52 1.87
N MET A 317 -4.23 2.96 2.51
CA MET A 317 -3.88 3.27 3.90
C MET A 317 -2.84 4.38 4.01
N LEU A 318 -2.07 4.60 2.95
CA LEU A 318 -0.94 5.53 2.94
C LEU A 318 -1.03 6.47 1.72
N PRO A 319 -0.55 7.72 1.85
CA PRO A 319 -0.21 8.53 0.69
C PRO A 319 0.83 7.83 -0.17
N VAL A 320 0.87 8.18 -1.45
CA VAL A 320 1.90 7.66 -2.36
C VAL A 320 3.27 8.12 -1.87
N MET A 321 4.18 7.17 -1.71
CA MET A 321 5.59 7.43 -1.45
C MET A 321 6.36 7.32 -2.76
N VAL A 322 7.08 8.36 -3.14
CA VAL A 322 8.02 8.33 -4.25
C VAL A 322 9.42 8.29 -3.68
N HIS A 323 10.23 7.33 -4.11
CA HIS A 323 11.65 7.32 -3.79
C HIS A 323 12.48 7.09 -5.03
N GLN A 324 13.69 7.66 -5.04
CA GLN A 324 14.65 7.44 -6.12
C GLN A 324 15.97 6.89 -5.59
N THR A 325 16.64 6.08 -6.40
CA THR A 325 18.07 5.81 -6.27
C THR A 325 18.83 6.73 -7.19
N ARG A 326 19.97 7.24 -6.74
CA ARG A 326 20.84 8.13 -7.51
C ARG A 326 22.23 7.52 -7.66
N VAL A 327 22.89 7.84 -8.77
CA VAL A 327 24.29 7.48 -9.02
C VAL A 327 25.21 8.66 -8.81
N GLN A 328 26.43 8.37 -8.36
CA GLN A 328 27.42 9.38 -8.01
C GLN A 328 27.88 10.16 -9.26
N ARG A 329 28.14 11.46 -9.10
CA ARG A 329 28.82 12.24 -10.15
C ARG A 329 30.26 11.77 -10.33
N ALA A 330 30.68 11.66 -11.57
CA ALA A 330 32.05 11.34 -11.95
C ALA A 330 32.72 12.54 -12.64
N PRO A 331 34.06 12.65 -12.59
CA PRO A 331 34.76 13.52 -13.53
C PRO A 331 34.47 13.09 -14.97
N CYS A 332 34.23 14.04 -15.86
CA CYS A 332 34.09 13.76 -17.27
C CYS A 332 35.41 13.29 -17.88
N HIS A 333 35.32 12.42 -18.89
CA HIS A 333 36.47 11.88 -19.63
C HIS A 333 36.32 12.08 -21.14
N HIS A 334 37.42 11.97 -21.87
CA HIS A 334 37.47 12.08 -23.34
C HIS A 334 36.77 13.33 -23.87
N PHE A 335 35.83 13.17 -24.81
CA PHE A 335 35.10 14.27 -25.44
C PHE A 335 34.44 15.19 -24.42
N ALA A 336 33.80 14.65 -23.38
CA ALA A 336 33.10 15.47 -22.39
C ALA A 336 34.09 16.37 -21.62
N HIS A 337 35.24 15.83 -21.23
CA HIS A 337 36.30 16.62 -20.60
C HIS A 337 36.85 17.69 -21.55
N THR A 338 37.22 17.31 -22.79
CA THR A 338 37.72 18.25 -23.79
C THR A 338 36.71 19.37 -24.02
N PHE A 339 35.43 19.02 -24.13
CA PHE A 339 34.35 19.96 -24.30
C PHE A 339 34.22 20.92 -23.11
N GLU A 340 34.27 20.45 -21.87
CA GLU A 340 34.25 21.30 -20.67
C GLU A 340 35.45 22.25 -20.60
N THR A 341 36.63 21.78 -20.99
CA THR A 341 37.87 22.58 -20.97
C THR A 341 38.02 23.54 -22.14
N GLN A 342 37.15 23.47 -23.14
CA GLN A 342 37.24 24.34 -24.31
C GLN A 342 37.06 25.81 -23.89
N PRO A 343 38.00 26.71 -24.22
CA PRO A 343 37.85 28.12 -23.91
C PRO A 343 36.69 28.71 -24.71
N HIS A 344 35.96 29.64 -24.09
CA HIS A 344 34.95 30.43 -24.79
C HIS A 344 35.63 31.30 -25.86
N ASN A 345 35.01 31.41 -27.04
CA ASN A 345 35.53 32.22 -28.13
C ASN A 345 34.83 33.59 -28.12
N VAL A 346 35.56 34.63 -27.76
CA VAL A 346 35.06 36.02 -27.65
C VAL A 346 34.67 36.66 -28.98
N ASP A 347 35.11 36.10 -30.11
CA ASP A 347 34.84 36.64 -31.45
C ASP A 347 33.59 36.01 -32.09
N LEU A 348 33.16 34.84 -31.60
CA LEU A 348 31.99 34.10 -32.10
C LEU A 348 30.71 34.51 -31.35
N ASN A 349 30.32 35.78 -31.55
CA ASN A 349 29.14 36.38 -30.92
C ASN A 349 27.84 36.21 -31.73
N ILE A 350 27.96 35.67 -32.95
CA ILE A 350 26.87 35.66 -33.96
C ILE A 350 26.12 34.32 -33.98
N LEU A 351 26.71 33.24 -33.45
CA LEU A 351 26.09 31.91 -33.39
C LEU A 351 25.82 31.52 -31.92
N PRO A 352 24.56 31.38 -31.47
CA PRO A 352 24.27 30.79 -30.17
C PRO A 352 24.45 29.25 -30.25
N PRO A 353 24.73 28.48 -29.17
CA PRO A 353 25.01 28.82 -27.77
C PRO A 353 26.25 28.13 -27.14
N LEU A 354 27.14 27.48 -27.91
CA LEU A 354 28.20 26.61 -27.33
C LEU A 354 29.55 27.28 -27.05
N ASP A 355 29.82 28.44 -27.65
CA ASP A 355 31.10 29.16 -27.52
C ASP A 355 31.06 30.38 -26.59
N GLY A 356 29.89 30.68 -26.01
CA GLY A 356 29.72 31.76 -25.04
C GLY A 356 30.39 31.47 -23.68
N LYS A 357 30.54 32.51 -22.84
CA LYS A 357 31.05 32.33 -21.48
C LYS A 357 30.10 31.43 -20.68
N ARG A 358 30.59 30.26 -20.28
CA ARG A 358 29.82 29.27 -19.52
C ARG A 358 29.84 29.60 -18.04
N ASN A 359 28.66 29.71 -17.43
CA ASN A 359 28.51 29.82 -15.99
C ASN A 359 28.23 28.44 -15.42
N GLY A 360 29.28 27.70 -15.05
CA GLY A 360 29.17 26.36 -14.47
C GLY A 360 29.51 25.22 -15.44
N ARG A 361 29.27 23.98 -14.99
CA ARG A 361 29.50 22.77 -15.79
C ARG A 361 28.37 22.57 -16.79
N VAL A 362 28.72 22.33 -18.05
CA VAL A 362 27.74 22.10 -19.13
C VAL A 362 27.36 20.63 -19.21
N LEU A 363 28.31 19.73 -18.95
CA LEU A 363 28.09 18.30 -18.96
C LEU A 363 28.14 17.79 -17.52
N THR A 364 27.27 16.84 -17.21
CA THR A 364 27.36 16.09 -15.96
C THR A 364 27.70 14.67 -16.32
N CYS A 365 28.84 14.18 -15.84
CA CYS A 365 29.21 12.78 -16.00
C CYS A 365 28.84 12.01 -14.74
N ILE A 366 28.38 10.78 -14.91
CA ILE A 366 27.87 9.94 -13.82
C ILE A 366 28.65 8.62 -13.80
N ASP A 367 28.94 8.13 -12.59
CA ASP A 367 29.51 6.81 -12.38
C ASP A 367 28.38 5.84 -12.04
N ARG A 368 27.86 5.12 -13.04
CA ARG A 368 26.80 4.10 -12.84
C ARG A 368 27.26 2.88 -12.03
N THR A 369 28.53 2.79 -11.65
CA THR A 369 29.02 1.71 -10.79
C THR A 369 28.93 2.06 -9.30
N LYS A 370 28.65 3.33 -8.97
CA LYS A 370 28.58 3.82 -7.60
C LYS A 370 27.26 4.54 -7.35
N GLN A 371 26.58 4.11 -6.30
CA GLN A 371 25.40 4.80 -5.81
C GLN A 371 25.81 6.07 -5.08
N GLU A 372 24.96 7.09 -5.15
CA GLU A 372 25.12 8.34 -4.42
C GLU A 372 24.95 8.07 -2.91
N ASP A 373 25.92 8.52 -2.12
CA ASP A 373 25.98 8.34 -0.66
C ASP A 373 25.95 9.67 0.11
N GLN A 374 25.68 10.78 -0.59
CA GLN A 374 25.52 12.10 0.02
C GLN A 374 24.30 12.14 0.94
N GLU A 375 24.42 12.83 2.08
CA GLU A 375 23.33 12.95 3.08
C GLU A 375 22.06 13.59 2.48
N TRP A 376 22.20 14.44 1.46
CA TRP A 376 21.10 15.12 0.79
C TRP A 376 21.22 14.94 -0.73
N ALA A 377 20.09 14.73 -1.41
CA ALA A 377 20.11 14.58 -2.87
C ALA A 377 20.31 15.91 -3.59
N PHE A 378 19.79 17.01 -3.03
CA PHE A 378 19.78 18.32 -3.67
C PHE A 378 20.24 19.42 -2.72
N HIS A 379 21.07 20.30 -3.26
CA HIS A 379 21.52 21.54 -2.65
C HIS A 379 21.08 22.68 -3.56
N LEU A 380 20.08 23.44 -3.12
CA LEU A 380 19.49 24.52 -3.90
C LEU A 380 19.93 25.84 -3.28
N GLU A 381 20.50 26.73 -4.09
CA GLU A 381 20.83 28.08 -3.60
C GLU A 381 19.53 28.82 -3.26
N CYS A 382 19.47 29.35 -2.05
CA CYS A 382 18.29 30.09 -1.61
C CYS A 382 18.20 31.43 -2.35
N PRO A 383 16.98 31.88 -2.69
CA PRO A 383 16.81 33.21 -3.26
C PRO A 383 17.34 34.25 -2.27
N LYS A 384 18.06 35.25 -2.80
CA LYS A 384 18.71 36.30 -2.00
C LYS A 384 17.71 37.18 -1.24
N GLU A 385 16.44 37.16 -1.63
CA GLU A 385 15.38 37.98 -1.06
C GLU A 385 14.27 37.06 -0.51
N GLY A 386 14.04 37.11 0.80
CA GLY A 386 12.81 36.61 1.42
C GLY A 386 12.70 35.11 1.72
N ALA A 387 13.75 34.31 1.55
CA ALA A 387 13.72 32.93 2.05
C ALA A 387 13.76 32.90 3.58
N PRO A 388 12.86 32.15 4.26
CA PRO A 388 12.91 32.03 5.71
C PRO A 388 14.19 31.29 6.13
N GLU A 389 14.94 31.84 7.09
CA GLU A 389 16.19 31.25 7.60
C GLU A 389 16.02 29.80 8.07
N ALA A 390 14.82 29.43 8.52
CA ALA A 390 14.49 28.07 8.95
C ALA A 390 14.63 27.00 7.85
N PHE A 391 14.51 27.38 6.57
CA PHE A 391 14.63 26.46 5.43
C PHE A 391 15.96 26.62 4.69
N CYS A 392 16.73 27.66 5.01
CA CYS A 392 17.90 28.10 4.27
C CYS A 392 19.08 28.28 5.22
N THR A 393 19.66 27.16 5.65
CA THR A 393 20.89 27.16 6.46
C THR A 393 22.06 27.50 5.53
N ASP A 394 22.83 28.54 5.88
CA ASP A 394 24.01 28.99 5.11
C ASP A 394 23.71 29.39 3.64
N GLY A 395 22.47 29.84 3.37
CA GLY A 395 22.05 30.22 2.02
C GLY A 395 21.79 29.04 1.08
N VAL A 396 21.74 27.82 1.60
CA VAL A 396 21.42 26.61 0.85
C VAL A 396 20.21 25.91 1.46
N MET A 397 19.25 25.56 0.60
CA MET A 397 18.14 24.70 0.93
C MET A 397 18.53 23.25 0.61
N HIS A 398 18.54 22.42 1.64
CA HIS A 398 18.74 20.99 1.51
C HIS A 398 17.41 20.31 1.23
N ASP A 399 17.33 19.53 0.16
CA ASP A 399 16.11 18.81 -0.20
C ASP A 399 16.37 17.30 -0.35
N THR A 400 15.43 16.53 0.21
CA THR A 400 15.42 15.06 0.31
C THR A 400 16.64 14.45 1.00
N LYS A 401 16.45 14.00 2.24
CA LYS A 401 17.48 13.33 3.03
C LYS A 401 17.70 11.90 2.57
N LEU A 402 18.93 11.42 2.70
CA LEU A 402 19.33 10.03 2.46
C LEU A 402 18.70 9.08 3.48
N HIS A 403 18.10 8.02 2.98
CA HIS A 403 17.60 6.89 3.75
C HIS A 403 18.16 5.58 3.19
N TYR A 404 18.06 4.49 3.96
CA TYR A 404 18.42 3.16 3.49
C TYR A 404 17.19 2.27 3.47
N TYR A 405 16.92 1.67 2.31
CA TYR A 405 15.83 0.71 2.14
C TYR A 405 16.41 -0.61 1.62
N HIS A 406 16.26 -1.68 2.39
CA HIS A 406 16.90 -2.98 2.13
C HIS A 406 18.42 -2.91 1.87
N GLY A 407 19.10 -1.96 2.52
CA GLY A 407 20.55 -1.75 2.35
C GLY A 407 20.93 -0.89 1.14
N THR A 408 19.95 -0.41 0.36
CA THR A 408 20.17 0.50 -0.78
C THR A 408 19.90 1.95 -0.36
N PRO A 409 20.79 2.92 -0.69
CA PRO A 409 20.56 4.34 -0.49
C PRO A 409 19.40 4.83 -1.36
N VAL A 410 18.42 5.46 -0.74
CA VAL A 410 17.22 6.00 -1.38
C VAL A 410 16.91 7.41 -0.86
N TYR A 411 16.33 8.22 -1.74
CA TYR A 411 15.86 9.56 -1.44
C TYR A 411 14.34 9.57 -1.60
N ALA A 412 13.60 9.64 -0.49
CA ALA A 412 12.15 9.43 -0.46
C ALA A 412 11.37 10.72 -0.13
N LYS A 413 10.19 10.87 -0.74
CA LYS A 413 9.19 11.89 -0.45
C LYS A 413 7.80 11.25 -0.39
N PHE A 414 6.99 11.68 0.58
CA PHE A 414 5.57 11.39 0.58
C PHE A 414 4.83 12.47 -0.22
N LEU A 415 3.94 12.06 -1.11
CA LEU A 415 3.05 12.96 -1.85
C LEU A 415 1.82 13.29 -1.01
N THR A 416 2.03 14.09 0.04
CA THR A 416 0.94 14.52 0.94
C THR A 416 0.07 15.61 0.32
N GLU A 417 0.69 16.47 -0.49
CA GLU A 417 0.09 17.53 -1.31
C GLU A 417 0.53 17.31 -2.77
N PRO A 418 -0.04 16.31 -3.46
CA PRO A 418 0.50 15.74 -4.70
C PRO A 418 0.83 16.79 -5.75
N LYS A 419 -0.11 17.70 -6.05
CA LYS A 419 0.07 18.78 -7.03
C LYS A 419 1.26 19.68 -6.68
N LYS A 420 1.35 20.11 -5.41
CA LYS A 420 2.42 21.01 -4.95
C LYS A 420 3.75 20.26 -4.85
N ASN A 421 3.75 19.04 -4.33
CA ASN A 421 4.94 18.21 -4.20
C ASN A 421 5.52 17.87 -5.57
N ILE A 422 4.69 17.43 -6.52
CA ILE A 422 5.11 17.12 -7.90
C ILE A 422 5.57 18.38 -8.62
N ALA A 423 4.86 19.51 -8.50
CA ALA A 423 5.29 20.77 -9.08
C ALA A 423 6.63 21.25 -8.50
N ALA A 424 6.83 21.14 -7.19
CA ALA A 424 8.11 21.46 -6.55
C ALA A 424 9.22 20.51 -7.00
N MET A 425 8.95 19.19 -7.06
CA MET A 425 9.88 18.20 -7.56
C MET A 425 10.26 18.46 -9.02
N ARG A 426 9.31 18.90 -9.86
CA ARG A 426 9.56 19.28 -11.25
C ARG A 426 10.40 20.55 -11.33
N ALA A 427 10.07 21.58 -10.54
CA ALA A 427 10.78 22.85 -10.53
C ALA A 427 12.26 22.71 -10.15
N ILE A 428 12.58 21.79 -9.23
CA ILE A 428 13.96 21.53 -8.79
C ILE A 428 14.70 20.51 -9.66
N GLY A 429 14.04 19.90 -10.65
CA GLY A 429 14.62 18.80 -11.43
C GLY A 429 14.92 17.58 -10.57
N TRP A 430 14.01 17.21 -9.67
CA TRP A 430 14.20 16.11 -8.71
C TRP A 430 14.48 14.77 -9.41
N MET A 431 13.98 14.56 -10.62
CA MET A 431 14.39 13.47 -11.50
C MET A 431 15.29 14.03 -12.60
N ASP A 432 16.53 13.58 -12.65
CA ASP A 432 17.55 14.09 -13.55
C ASP A 432 18.43 12.95 -14.08
N MET A 433 19.52 13.29 -14.76
CA MET A 433 20.45 12.31 -15.31
C MET A 433 21.17 11.45 -14.25
N GLN A 434 21.18 11.87 -12.98
CA GLN A 434 21.75 11.04 -11.90
C GLN A 434 20.74 10.02 -11.36
N THR A 435 19.46 10.15 -11.71
CA THR A 435 18.43 9.20 -11.29
C THR A 435 18.65 7.85 -11.97
N GLU A 436 18.86 6.81 -11.17
CA GLU A 436 19.01 5.43 -11.65
C GLU A 436 17.65 4.74 -11.71
N SER A 437 16.83 4.90 -10.67
CA SER A 437 15.47 4.39 -10.62
C SER A 437 14.57 5.28 -9.79
N VAL A 438 13.29 5.28 -10.14
CA VAL A 438 12.22 5.96 -9.39
C VAL A 438 11.14 4.93 -9.09
N THR A 439 10.74 4.83 -7.84
CA THR A 439 9.73 3.89 -7.40
C THR A 439 8.60 4.66 -6.71
N LEU A 440 7.38 4.45 -7.20
CA LEU A 440 6.15 4.91 -6.54
C LEU A 440 5.54 3.73 -5.79
N SER A 441 5.25 3.92 -4.50
CA SER A 441 4.69 2.87 -3.66
C SER A 441 3.46 3.36 -2.89
N THR A 442 2.47 2.49 -2.76
CA THR A 442 1.32 2.67 -1.88
C THR A 442 0.88 1.34 -1.28
N LEU A 443 0.12 1.40 -0.18
CA LEU A 443 -0.43 0.24 0.50
C LEU A 443 -1.95 0.27 0.43
N VAL A 444 -2.54 -0.77 -0.15
CA VAL A 444 -3.99 -0.94 -0.30
C VAL A 444 -4.46 -2.09 0.57
N TYR A 445 -5.49 -1.87 1.36
CA TYR A 445 -6.22 -2.89 2.11
C TYR A 445 -7.52 -3.24 1.38
N THR A 446 -7.88 -4.52 1.31
CA THR A 446 -9.14 -4.98 0.73
C THR A 446 -10.02 -5.60 1.81
N GLU A 447 -11.11 -4.91 2.14
CA GLU A 447 -12.13 -5.36 3.09
C GLU A 447 -12.86 -6.61 2.56
N GLY A 448 -13.26 -7.48 3.49
CA GLY A 448 -13.97 -8.74 3.21
C GLY A 448 -13.03 -9.92 2.98
N GLU A 449 -11.89 -9.70 2.33
CA GLU A 449 -10.84 -10.71 2.15
C GLU A 449 -9.66 -10.54 3.13
N GLU A 450 -9.57 -9.38 3.80
CA GLU A 450 -8.50 -9.03 4.75
C GLU A 450 -7.10 -9.09 4.11
N ILE A 451 -6.99 -8.59 2.87
CA ILE A 451 -5.75 -8.61 2.08
C ILE A 451 -5.11 -7.22 2.06
N PHE A 452 -3.86 -7.14 2.47
CA PHE A 452 -3.00 -5.96 2.33
C PHE A 452 -2.10 -6.13 1.10
N THR A 453 -2.29 -5.31 0.09
CA THR A 453 -1.50 -5.29 -1.14
C THR A 453 -0.59 -4.05 -1.16
N SER A 454 0.72 -4.28 -1.07
CA SER A 454 1.73 -3.29 -1.41
C SER A 454 1.86 -3.21 -2.93
N ILE A 455 1.67 -2.03 -3.50
CA ILE A 455 1.84 -1.75 -4.92
C ILE A 455 3.10 -0.90 -5.06
N SER A 456 4.04 -1.35 -5.88
CA SER A 456 5.25 -0.61 -6.24
C SER A 456 5.37 -0.53 -7.76
N VAL A 457 5.55 0.66 -8.29
CA VAL A 457 5.82 0.91 -9.72
C VAL A 457 7.24 1.43 -9.84
N VAL A 458 8.12 0.64 -10.46
CA VAL A 458 9.55 0.93 -10.59
C VAL A 458 9.83 1.36 -12.03
N PHE A 459 10.37 2.56 -12.18
CA PHE A 459 10.89 3.11 -13.43
C PHE A 459 12.42 3.12 -13.36
N ALA A 460 13.06 2.21 -14.09
CA ALA A 460 14.53 2.14 -14.17
C ALA A 460 15.04 2.90 -15.39
N VAL A 461 16.11 3.70 -15.22
CA VAL A 461 16.75 4.46 -16.30
C VAL A 461 17.95 3.68 -16.83
N ASP A 462 17.84 3.16 -18.04
CA ASP A 462 18.91 2.39 -18.67
C ASP A 462 20.13 3.26 -19.04
N LYS A 463 21.21 2.63 -19.52
CA LYS A 463 22.45 3.34 -19.90
C LYS A 463 22.28 4.33 -21.05
N ALA A 464 21.29 4.13 -21.91
CA ALA A 464 20.98 5.02 -23.02
C ALA A 464 20.02 6.15 -22.60
N GLY A 465 19.50 6.13 -21.37
CA GLY A 465 18.54 7.09 -20.86
C GLY A 465 17.08 6.70 -21.13
N ASN A 466 16.81 5.49 -21.62
CA ASN A 466 15.45 4.99 -21.76
C ASN A 466 14.89 4.65 -20.37
N ILE A 467 13.63 4.99 -20.17
CA ILE A 467 12.89 4.66 -18.95
C ILE A 467 12.14 3.35 -19.19
N ILE A 468 12.32 2.38 -18.29
CA ILE A 468 11.65 1.07 -18.35
C ILE A 468 10.80 0.93 -17.10
N GLY A 469 9.48 0.95 -17.28
CA GLY A 469 8.49 0.76 -16.22
C GLY A 469 8.23 -0.72 -15.94
N ARG A 470 8.11 -1.09 -14.66
CA ARG A 470 7.58 -2.38 -14.21
C ARG A 470 6.74 -2.19 -12.95
N ASN A 471 5.70 -2.99 -12.79
CA ASN A 471 4.95 -3.06 -11.54
C ASN A 471 5.35 -4.29 -10.73
N GLU A 472 5.33 -4.14 -9.41
CA GLU A 472 5.58 -5.18 -8.43
C GLU A 472 4.45 -5.07 -7.38
N MET A 473 3.65 -6.13 -7.26
CA MET A 473 2.58 -6.20 -6.25
C MET A 473 2.84 -7.35 -5.31
N VAL A 474 2.90 -7.05 -4.01
CA VAL A 474 3.06 -8.06 -2.96
C VAL A 474 1.82 -8.00 -2.07
N SER A 475 1.19 -9.15 -1.83
CA SER A 475 -0.01 -9.22 -1.00
C SER A 475 0.18 -10.13 0.20
N TYR A 476 -0.33 -9.65 1.33
CA TYR A 476 -0.31 -10.31 2.61
C TYR A 476 -1.77 -10.48 3.04
N THR A 477 -2.17 -11.71 3.35
CA THR A 477 -3.50 -11.99 3.90
C THR A 477 -3.39 -12.00 5.42
N ASP A 478 -4.23 -11.24 6.11
CA ASP A 478 -4.35 -11.35 7.55
C ASP A 478 -5.21 -12.57 7.91
N LEU A 479 -4.65 -13.46 8.71
CA LEU A 479 -5.36 -14.65 9.18
C LEU A 479 -6.26 -14.24 10.35
N THR A 480 -7.50 -13.88 10.02
CA THR A 480 -8.55 -13.63 11.01
C THR A 480 -8.66 -14.78 12.01
N THR A 481 -9.17 -14.50 13.22
CA THR A 481 -9.21 -15.47 14.33
C THR A 481 -9.84 -16.80 13.94
N TYR A 482 -10.86 -16.78 13.07
CA TYR A 482 -11.52 -17.98 12.55
C TYR A 482 -10.61 -18.79 11.61
N ASN A 483 -10.04 -18.14 10.58
CA ASN A 483 -9.17 -18.79 9.61
C ASN A 483 -7.90 -19.33 10.26
N ARG A 484 -7.37 -18.64 11.29
CA ARG A 484 -6.25 -19.11 12.09
C ARG A 484 -6.52 -20.45 12.76
N GLY A 485 -7.72 -20.65 13.30
CA GLY A 485 -8.11 -21.92 13.94
C GLY A 485 -8.14 -23.08 12.94
N VAL A 486 -8.77 -22.88 11.79
CA VAL A 486 -8.85 -23.89 10.71
C VAL A 486 -7.47 -24.21 10.16
N PHE A 487 -6.66 -23.19 9.86
CA PHE A 487 -5.29 -23.34 9.41
C PHE A 487 -4.43 -24.14 10.40
N THR A 488 -4.50 -23.79 11.69
CA THR A 488 -3.77 -24.51 12.75
C THR A 488 -4.21 -25.98 12.84
N ALA A 489 -5.51 -26.26 12.75
CA ALA A 489 -6.03 -27.62 12.78
C ALA A 489 -5.55 -28.45 11.57
N LEU A 490 -5.59 -27.88 10.35
CA LEU A 490 -5.10 -28.55 9.15
C LEU A 490 -3.60 -28.81 9.19
N LEU A 491 -2.81 -27.86 9.72
CA LEU A 491 -1.38 -28.06 9.95
C LEU A 491 -1.12 -29.19 10.95
N ILE A 492 -1.85 -29.22 12.08
CA ILE A 492 -1.73 -30.30 13.07
C ILE A 492 -2.08 -31.66 12.46
N ILE A 493 -3.18 -31.75 11.70
CA ILE A 493 -3.58 -32.99 11.02
C ILE A 493 -2.49 -33.44 10.04
N SER A 494 -1.92 -32.51 9.26
CA SER A 494 -0.84 -32.82 8.33
C SER A 494 0.42 -33.29 9.05
N ALA A 495 0.81 -32.63 10.16
CA ALA A 495 1.99 -32.96 10.95
C ALA A 495 1.86 -34.32 11.65
N ILE A 496 0.72 -34.61 12.27
CA ILE A 496 0.42 -35.92 12.87
C ILE A 496 0.45 -37.00 11.78
N GLY A 497 -0.17 -36.73 10.63
CA GLY A 497 -0.16 -37.66 9.51
C GLY A 497 1.24 -37.99 8.99
N SER A 498 2.09 -36.97 8.83
CA SER A 498 3.50 -37.15 8.47
C SER A 498 4.28 -37.91 9.54
N PHE A 499 4.04 -37.62 10.83
CA PHE A 499 4.68 -38.31 11.95
C PHE A 499 4.31 -39.80 11.99
N VAL A 500 3.01 -40.12 11.89
CA VAL A 500 2.54 -41.52 11.84
C VAL A 500 3.14 -42.24 10.63
N GLY A 501 3.18 -41.59 9.47
CA GLY A 501 3.83 -42.14 8.27
C GLY A 501 5.32 -42.45 8.49
N PHE A 502 6.04 -41.55 9.18
CA PHE A 502 7.44 -41.74 9.54
C PHE A 502 7.64 -42.88 10.55
N SER A 503 6.85 -42.92 11.63
CA SER A 503 6.95 -43.96 12.67
C SER A 503 6.68 -45.36 12.11
N VAL A 504 5.68 -45.51 11.24
CA VAL A 504 5.39 -46.80 10.60
C VAL A 504 6.56 -47.25 9.71
N LYS A 505 7.18 -46.34 8.95
CA LYS A 505 8.34 -46.66 8.13
C LYS A 505 9.58 -46.98 8.97
N PHE A 506 9.79 -46.26 10.07
CA PHE A 506 10.88 -46.51 11.00
C PHE A 506 10.77 -47.89 11.64
N TRP A 507 9.56 -48.29 12.05
CA TRP A 507 9.28 -49.62 12.60
C TRP A 507 9.40 -50.75 11.58
N GLU A 508 9.24 -50.48 10.28
CA GLU A 508 9.47 -51.47 9.21
C GLU A 508 10.97 -51.69 8.90
N VAL A 509 11.84 -50.75 9.28
CA VAL A 509 13.29 -50.81 9.02
C VAL A 509 14.05 -51.48 10.16
N TRP A 510 13.58 -51.31 11.40
CA TRP A 510 14.07 -52.01 12.59
C TRP A 510 13.47 -53.41 12.68
#